data_AF-D0NYA7-F1
#
_entry.id   AF-D0NYA7-F1
#
_cell.length_a   1.000
_cell.length_b   1.000
_cell.length_c   1.000
_cell.angle_alpha   90.00
_cell.angle_beta   90.00
_cell.angle_gamma   90.00
#
_symmetry.space_group_name_H-M   'P 1'
#
loop_
_entity.id
_entity.type
_entity.pdbx_description
1 polymer ?
#
loop_
_entity_poly.entity_id
_entity_poly.type
_entity_poly.pdbx_seq_one_letter_code
_entity_poly.pdbx_strand_id
1 'polypeptide(L)' 'MAEEWAYEEASDEEKLQIAQRFLLASPPGQVHEVLRDVAKLVPAHVLPDAALRGALHAYNVKNCVPVDVPDADYKVY' A
#
# COMPACT_ATOMS: atom_id res chain seq x y z
N MET A 1 7.61 26.98 27.34
CA MET A 1 6.19 26.72 27.12
C MET A 1 6.07 26.20 25.69
N ALA A 2 6.36 24.91 25.48
CA ALA A 2 6.06 24.29 24.20
C ALA A 2 4.54 24.08 24.23
N GLU A 3 3.81 24.84 23.43
CA GLU A 3 2.41 24.51 23.18
C GLU A 3 2.39 23.06 22.69
N GLU A 4 1.74 22.20 23.44
CA GLU A 4 1.50 20.82 23.06
C GLU A 4 0.51 20.88 21.91
N TRP A 5 1.01 20.85 20.67
CA TRP A 5 0.17 20.77 19.48
C TRP A 5 -0.45 19.38 19.49
N ALA A 6 -1.58 19.24 20.18
CA ALA A 6 -2.37 18.03 20.18
C ALA A 6 -2.98 17.88 18.78
N TYR A 7 -2.33 17.07 17.94
CA TYR A 7 -2.90 16.66 16.67
C TYR A 7 -4.13 15.80 16.96
N GLU A 8 -5.23 16.12 16.29
CA GLU A 8 -6.38 15.21 16.28
C GLU A 8 -5.94 13.87 15.67
N GLU A 9 -6.23 12.79 16.38
CA GLU A 9 -5.92 11.46 15.87
C GLU A 9 -6.87 11.12 14.72
N ALA A 10 -6.30 10.76 13.56
CA ALA A 10 -7.07 10.32 12.42
C ALA A 10 -7.87 9.05 12.73
N SER A 11 -9.07 8.97 12.19
CA SER A 11 -9.90 7.76 12.24
C SER A 11 -9.24 6.59 11.51
N ASP A 12 -9.67 5.36 11.80
CA ASP A 12 -9.16 4.16 11.12
C ASP A 12 -9.43 4.20 9.62
N GLU A 13 -10.57 4.74 9.19
CA GLU A 13 -10.89 4.91 7.78
C GLU A 13 -9.90 5.88 7.11
N GLU A 14 -9.59 7.01 7.75
CA GLU A 14 -8.62 7.96 7.21
C GLU A 14 -7.21 7.37 7.15
N LYS A 15 -6.80 6.63 8.19
CA LYS A 15 -5.52 5.91 8.21
C LYS A 15 -5.45 4.89 7.06
N LEU A 16 -6.53 4.14 6.81
CA LEU A 16 -6.62 3.21 5.69
C LEU A 16 -6.51 3.92 4.33
N GLN A 17 -7.24 5.03 4.14
CA GLN A 17 -7.17 5.83 2.91
C GLN A 17 -5.76 6.36 2.65
N ILE A 18 -5.06 6.83 3.68
CA ILE A 18 -3.68 7.31 3.59
C ILE A 18 -2.74 6.15 3.23
N ALA A 19 -2.88 4.99 3.89
CA ALA A 19 -2.09 3.80 3.61
C ALA A 19 -2.23 3.35 2.15
N GLN A 20 -3.46 3.31 1.62
CA GLN A 20 -3.73 2.98 0.23
C GLN A 20 -3.06 3.97 -0.74
N ARG A 21 -3.08 5.27 -0.42
CA ARG A 21 -2.40 6.29 -1.24
C ARG A 21 -0.89 6.10 -1.30
N PHE A 22 -0.24 5.73 -0.19
CA PHE A 22 1.20 5.41 -0.21
C PHE A 22 1.51 4.21 -1.10
N LEU A 23 0.70 3.14 -1.02
CA LEU A 23 0.87 1.97 -1.87
C LEU A 23 0.68 2.32 -3.37
N LEU A 24 -0.35 3.09 -3.71
CA LEU A 24 -0.63 3.50 -5.09
C LEU A 24 0.40 4.50 -5.67
N ALA A 25 1.07 5.25 -4.80
CA ALA A 25 2.14 6.18 -5.16
C ALA A 25 3.54 5.56 -5.06
N SER A 26 3.63 4.25 -4.78
CA SER A 26 4.91 3.57 -4.64
C SER A 26 5.74 3.67 -5.92
N PRO A 27 7.05 3.95 -5.84
CA PRO A 27 7.93 3.91 -7.01
C PRO A 27 7.89 2.52 -7.67
N PRO A 28 8.03 2.43 -9.01
CA PRO A 28 8.12 1.15 -9.71
C PRO A 28 9.20 0.25 -9.10
N GLY A 29 8.84 -1.00 -8.79
CA GLY A 29 9.74 -1.98 -8.19
C GLY A 29 9.97 -1.83 -6.68
N GLN A 30 9.32 -0.87 -6.00
CA GLN A 30 9.48 -0.64 -4.56
C GLN A 30 8.19 -0.85 -3.75
N VAL A 31 7.14 -1.41 -4.35
CA VAL A 31 5.83 -1.58 -3.68
C VAL A 31 5.92 -2.46 -2.43
N HIS A 32 6.85 -3.42 -2.39
CA HIS A 32 7.07 -4.28 -1.22
C HIS A 32 7.78 -3.54 -0.07
N GLU A 33 8.72 -2.66 -0.38
CA GLU A 33 9.39 -1.78 0.58
C GLU A 33 8.37 -0.83 1.21
N VAL A 34 7.58 -0.14 0.38
CA VAL A 34 6.56 0.79 0.87
C VAL A 34 5.50 0.06 1.70
N LEU A 35 5.06 -1.13 1.28
CA LEU A 35 4.15 -1.95 2.08
C LEU A 35 4.73 -2.28 3.47
N ARG A 36 6.01 -2.68 3.53
CA ARG A 36 6.67 -2.98 4.81
C ARG A 36 6.76 -1.75 5.71
N ASP A 37 6.92 -0.56 5.14
CA ASP A 37 6.99 0.68 5.93
C ASP A 37 5.60 1.12 6.40
N VAL A 38 4.58 1.04 5.54
CA VAL A 38 3.18 1.30 5.92
C VAL A 38 2.73 0.36 7.03
N ALA A 39 3.07 -0.93 6.96
CA ALA A 39 2.72 -1.92 7.98
C ALA A 39 3.35 -1.64 9.36
N LYS A 40 4.45 -0.88 9.43
CA LYS A 40 5.05 -0.44 10.70
C LYS A 40 4.36 0.80 11.28
N LEU A 41 3.70 1.59 10.44
CA LEU A 41 3.09 2.88 10.80
C LEU A 41 1.60 2.74 11.17
N VAL A 42 0.93 1.76 10.60
CA VAL A 42 -0.54 1.60 10.70
C VAL A 42 -0.87 0.37 11.56
N PRO A 43 -1.85 0.46 12.48
CA PRO A 43 -2.29 -0.70 13.26
C PRO A 43 -2.79 -1.84 12.36
N ALA A 44 -2.50 -3.09 12.72
CA ALA A 44 -2.82 -4.26 11.89
C ALA A 44 -4.32 -4.41 11.55
N HIS A 45 -5.22 -3.95 12.42
CA HIS A 45 -6.67 -4.01 12.17
C HIS A 45 -7.15 -3.01 11.12
N VAL A 46 -6.40 -1.93 10.89
CA VAL A 46 -6.72 -0.88 9.91
C VAL A 46 -6.37 -1.32 8.50
N LEU A 47 -5.39 -2.21 8.32
CA LEU A 47 -4.92 -2.68 7.02
C LEU A 47 -5.23 -4.19 6.82
N PRO A 48 -6.51 -4.59 6.69
CA PRO A 48 -6.87 -5.98 6.49
C PRO A 48 -6.41 -6.49 5.11
N ASP A 49 -6.13 -7.78 5.01
CA ASP A 49 -5.72 -8.46 3.77
C ASP A 49 -6.61 -8.13 2.56
N ALA A 50 -7.92 -8.00 2.77
CA ALA A 50 -8.87 -7.67 1.70
C ALA A 50 -8.61 -6.28 1.11
N ALA A 51 -8.37 -5.27 1.95
CA ALA A 51 -8.06 -3.92 1.50
C ALA A 51 -6.69 -3.85 0.83
N LEU A 52 -5.71 -4.59 1.37
CA LEU A 52 -4.37 -4.68 0.79
C LEU A 52 -4.39 -5.31 -0.61
N ARG A 53 -5.14 -6.40 -0.81
CA ARG A 53 -5.31 -7.05 -2.12
C ARG A 53 -5.88 -6.09 -3.16
N GLY A 54 -6.88 -5.29 -2.79
CA GLY A 54 -7.47 -4.29 -3.67
C GLY A 54 -6.46 -3.22 -4.11
N ALA A 55 -5.69 -2.68 -3.16
CA ALA A 55 -4.68 -1.66 -3.46
C ALA A 55 -3.53 -2.21 -4.33
N LEU A 56 -3.03 -3.40 -4.02
CA LEU A 56 -1.96 -4.04 -4.80
C LEU A 56 -2.42 -4.43 -6.21
N HIS A 57 -3.66 -4.89 -6.37
CA HIS A 57 -4.23 -5.13 -7.69
C HIS A 57 -4.28 -3.85 -8.52
N ALA A 58 -4.82 -2.76 -7.95
CA ALA A 58 -4.88 -1.47 -8.62
C ALA A 58 -3.48 -0.93 -9.00
N TYR A 59 -2.49 -1.11 -8.12
CA TYR A 59 -1.10 -0.78 -8.41
C TYR A 59 -0.55 -1.62 -9.58
N ASN A 60 -0.73 -2.94 -9.54
CA ASN A 60 -0.20 -3.86 -10.55
C ASN A 60 -0.77 -3.57 -11.94
N VAL A 61 -2.09 -3.36 -12.03
CA VAL A 61 -2.78 -3.04 -13.28
C VAL A 61 -2.33 -1.68 -13.81
N LYS A 62 -2.25 -0.65 -12.95
CA LYS A 62 -1.83 0.70 -13.36
C LYS A 62 -0.40 0.74 -13.90
N ASN A 63 0.50 -0.03 -13.30
CA ASN A 63 1.92 -0.03 -13.65
C ASN A 63 2.30 -1.14 -14.65
N CYS A 64 1.33 -1.92 -15.14
CA CYS A 64 1.55 -3.09 -15.99
C CYS A 64 2.69 -3.96 -15.44
N VAL A 65 2.53 -4.44 -14.20
CA VAL A 65 3.56 -5.28 -13.55
C VAL A 65 3.59 -6.64 -14.24
N PRO A 66 4.68 -7.02 -14.93
CA PRO A 66 4.74 -8.31 -15.61
C PRO A 66 4.92 -9.46 -14.63
N VAL A 67 4.29 -10.59 -14.93
CA VAL A 67 4.49 -11.85 -14.22
C VAL A 67 4.97 -12.94 -15.17
N ASP A 68 5.81 -13.83 -14.65
CA ASP A 68 6.21 -15.04 -15.35
C ASP A 68 5.05 -16.05 -15.37
N VAL A 69 4.77 -16.58 -16.55
CA VAL A 69 3.80 -17.65 -16.72
C VAL A 69 4.54 -18.99 -16.65
N PRO A 70 4.08 -19.94 -15.82
CA PRO A 70 4.68 -21.28 -15.78
C PRO A 70 4.76 -21.91 -17.18
N ASP A 71 5.91 -22.50 -17.49
CA ASP A 71 6.19 -23.22 -18.74
C ASP A 71 6.08 -22.37 -20.03
N ALA A 72 6.20 -21.04 -19.92
CA ALA A 72 6.14 -20.13 -21.06
C ALA A 72 7.33 -19.17 -21.13
N ASP A 73 7.73 -18.81 -22.35
CA ASP A 73 8.81 -17.86 -22.62
C ASP A 73 8.32 -16.40 -22.71
N TYR A 74 7.07 -16.12 -22.28
CA TYR A 74 6.46 -14.80 -22.31
C TYR A 74 5.95 -14.37 -20.94
N LYS A 75 5.85 -13.06 -20.73
CA LYS A 75 5.28 -12.43 -19.53
C LYS A 75 3.87 -11.94 -19.81
N VAL A 76 3.01 -11.97 -18.80
CA VAL A 76 1.64 -11.43 -18.84
C VAL A 76 1.54 -10.26 -17.87
N TYR A 77 0.67 -9.29 -18.18
CA TYR A 77 0.42 -8.06 -17.41
C TYR A 77 -1.00 -8.06 -16.86
#